data_AF-A0A7S0D129-F1
#
_entry.id   AF-A0A7S0D129-F1
#
_cell.length_a   1.000
_cell.length_b   1.000
_cell.length_c   1.000
_cell.angle_alpha   90.00
_cell.angle_beta   90.00
_cell.angle_gamma   90.00
#
_symmetry.space_group_name_H-M   'P 1'
#
loop_
_entity.id
_entity.type
_entity.pdbx_description
1 polymer ?
#
loop_
_entity_poly.entity_id
_entity_poly.type
_entity_poly.pdbx_seq_one_letter_code
_entity_poly.pdbx_strand_id
1 'polypeptide(L)'
;MSGDDEQCTRASSSPVTMFRPAAVFRAALLAALAALAAAQIVTDAPPPTSRGDPDLPKTREKFAQRSPACVACQRAVAHLDENMLPRVFDERAKAARGGSSEYGTFSKIIEEEVSGMCRAQTIQMERDTRKACVRMLDSHEEKIVKAWYETAVVEEMNAEDETNMNWVLCSESRGIAKACPDELATLDVPTLVRLETRQRFDETRRRNEEARKRRRGDDDAKNRRNNANPFSKGRDGLRGPTGSVDERAPKKMTQREIPRPPIGSGMLETFVSSDFARRAIGGRDRGGDADVTDVLVYFAFPRKNPAKHAATMDTLRHVSNAIARAARTKPQVDKGGKDTRARTRGARGPKSPAGELHTTVVAMIDAERNEIPHPWGASIDGPAVVLFPASGKEKPRLLPFRDAESAQDLDRPSDAPTPADALAMLQRSGGRPETREAAGVAFTHMEQRTLEGAGRDTLEDEHDEL
;
A
#
# COMPACT_ATOMS: atom_id res chain seq x y z
N MET A 1 82.46 31.02 -2.86
CA MET A 1 83.45 32.07 -2.58
C MET A 1 82.71 33.38 -2.55
N SER A 2 82.83 34.09 -1.42
CA SER A 2 82.61 35.54 -1.23
C SER A 2 81.23 36.06 -1.64
N GLY A 3 80.30 36.41 -0.74
CA GLY A 3 80.51 37.27 0.42
C GLY A 3 80.44 38.71 -0.05
N ASP A 4 79.41 39.43 0.39
CA ASP A 4 79.43 40.89 0.62
C ASP A 4 78.27 41.24 1.55
N ASP A 5 78.64 41.39 2.83
CA ASP A 5 77.98 42.23 3.82
C ASP A 5 78.17 43.70 3.44
N GLU A 6 77.20 44.56 3.81
CA GLU A 6 77.40 45.79 4.60
C GLU A 6 76.17 46.70 4.46
N GLN A 7 75.42 46.86 5.56
CA GLN A 7 75.36 48.09 6.38
C GLN A 7 74.53 49.23 5.74
N CYS A 8 73.88 50.14 6.45
CA CYS A 8 73.51 50.37 7.84
C CYS A 8 72.84 51.75 7.76
N THR A 9 71.66 51.98 8.32
CA THR A 9 71.31 53.31 8.87
C THR A 9 70.13 53.21 9.83
N ARG A 10 70.41 53.63 11.07
CA ARG A 10 69.48 53.93 12.16
C ARG A 10 68.60 55.14 11.82
N ALA A 11 67.38 55.20 12.37
CA ALA A 11 67.05 56.16 13.45
C ALA A 11 65.56 56.10 13.89
N SER A 12 65.37 56.34 15.21
CA SER A 12 64.27 57.09 15.83
C SER A 12 62.86 56.46 15.84
N SER A 13 62.47 55.70 16.88
CA SER A 13 61.86 56.12 18.16
C SER A 13 60.53 56.89 18.08
N SER A 14 59.43 56.25 18.49
CA SER A 14 58.39 56.80 19.39
C SER A 14 57.30 55.75 19.76
N PRO A 15 56.58 55.93 20.88
CA PRO A 15 55.96 54.85 21.65
C PRO A 15 54.45 54.72 21.39
N VAL A 16 53.90 53.50 21.39
CA VAL A 16 52.45 53.27 21.31
C VAL A 16 52.04 52.13 22.25
N THR A 17 51.51 52.56 23.39
CA THR A 17 50.34 52.03 24.12
C THR A 17 50.02 50.53 24.05
N MET A 18 50.15 49.87 25.21
CA MET A 18 49.47 48.61 25.52
C MET A 18 47.95 48.78 25.42
N PHE A 19 47.32 48.20 24.39
CA PHE A 19 45.89 47.93 24.37
C PHE A 19 45.64 46.44 24.62
N ARG A 20 44.84 46.15 25.65
CA ARG A 20 44.40 44.81 26.07
C ARG A 20 43.56 44.13 24.97
N PRO A 21 43.92 42.94 24.45
CA PRO A 21 43.16 42.25 23.41
C PRO A 21 42.24 41.17 24.02
N ALA A 22 41.37 41.53 24.96
CA ALA A 22 40.46 40.56 25.58
C ALA A 22 39.02 40.61 25.01
N ALA A 23 38.61 41.74 24.43
CA ALA A 23 37.26 41.91 23.90
C ALA A 23 37.12 41.50 22.42
N VAL A 24 38.16 41.70 21.62
CA VAL A 24 38.13 41.40 20.17
C VAL A 24 38.08 39.88 19.92
N PHE A 25 38.77 39.09 20.74
CA PHE A 25 38.76 37.64 20.63
C PHE A 25 37.40 37.01 20.95
N ARG A 26 36.62 37.56 21.89
CA ARG A 26 35.28 37.05 22.19
C ARG A 26 34.25 37.38 21.11
N ALA A 27 34.35 38.56 20.49
CA ALA A 27 33.49 38.93 19.36
C ALA A 27 33.80 38.08 18.12
N ALA A 28 35.08 37.83 17.84
CA ALA A 28 35.50 36.97 16.73
C ALA A 28 35.09 35.49 16.95
N LEU A 29 35.16 34.97 18.18
CA LEU A 29 34.75 33.61 18.50
C LEU A 29 33.22 33.42 18.42
N LEU A 30 32.43 34.43 18.85
CA LEU A 30 30.97 34.40 18.71
C LEU A 30 30.52 34.54 17.25
N ALA A 31 31.22 35.34 16.45
CA ALA A 31 30.96 35.43 15.00
C ALA A 31 31.32 34.12 14.28
N ALA A 32 32.40 33.45 14.67
CA ALA A 32 32.79 32.15 14.13
C ALA A 32 31.79 31.04 14.53
N LEU A 33 31.30 31.03 15.79
CA LEU A 33 30.28 30.07 16.25
C LEU A 33 28.91 30.34 15.61
N ALA A 34 28.54 31.60 15.36
CA ALA A 34 27.32 31.94 14.62
C ALA A 34 27.43 31.55 13.13
N ALA A 35 28.61 31.68 12.51
CA ALA A 35 28.86 31.22 11.15
C ALA A 35 28.84 29.68 11.02
N LEU A 36 29.34 28.95 12.02
CA LEU A 36 29.24 27.49 12.10
C LEU A 36 27.80 27.01 12.37
N ALA A 37 27.02 27.73 13.17
CA ALA A 37 25.59 27.43 13.37
C ALA A 37 24.75 27.75 12.13
N ALA A 38 25.06 28.81 11.38
CA ALA A 38 24.40 29.13 10.11
C ALA A 38 24.77 28.14 8.98
N ALA A 39 25.98 27.56 9.01
CA ALA A 39 26.39 26.52 8.09
C ALA A 39 25.67 25.17 8.34
N GLN A 40 25.20 24.90 9.56
CA GLN A 40 24.44 23.68 9.89
C GLN A 40 22.92 23.81 9.68
N ILE A 41 22.40 25.02 9.45
CA ILE A 41 20.97 25.23 9.13
C ILE A 41 20.72 25.18 7.61
N VAL A 42 21.77 25.09 6.79
CA VAL A 42 21.68 24.94 5.32
C VAL A 42 21.95 23.51 4.84
N THR A 43 22.14 22.55 5.76
CA THR A 43 22.26 21.11 5.43
C THR A 43 20.98 20.30 5.61
N ASP A 44 19.83 20.96 5.78
CA ASP A 44 18.50 20.33 5.68
C ASP A 44 17.83 20.60 4.32
N ALA A 45 18.63 20.95 3.31
CA ALA A 45 18.26 20.69 1.93
C ALA A 45 18.63 19.24 1.63
N PRO A 46 17.68 18.37 1.23
CA PRO A 46 18.03 17.06 0.73
C PRO A 46 19.07 17.22 -0.39
N PRO A 47 20.04 16.29 -0.52
CA PRO A 47 21.02 16.37 -1.60
C PRO A 47 20.27 16.61 -2.93
N PRO A 48 20.77 17.47 -3.82
CA PRO A 48 20.18 17.64 -5.14
C PRO A 48 20.33 16.32 -5.88
N THR A 49 19.34 15.44 -5.72
CA THR A 49 19.11 14.34 -6.62
C THR A 49 18.80 14.98 -7.96
N SER A 50 19.77 14.94 -8.86
CA SER A 50 19.66 15.43 -10.23
C SER A 50 18.68 14.60 -11.08
N ARG A 51 17.97 13.64 -10.48
CA ARG A 51 16.78 13.03 -11.08
C ARG A 51 15.61 13.96 -10.82
N GLY A 52 15.27 14.77 -11.83
CA GLY A 52 14.07 15.61 -11.81
C GLY A 52 12.88 14.80 -11.32
N ASP A 53 12.11 15.38 -10.40
CA ASP A 53 10.94 14.73 -9.82
C ASP A 53 10.06 14.14 -10.95
N PRO A 54 9.94 12.80 -11.04
CA PRO A 54 9.19 12.16 -12.12
C PRO A 54 7.70 12.50 -12.08
N ASP A 55 7.23 13.12 -10.99
CA ASP A 55 5.87 13.63 -10.85
C ASP A 55 5.60 14.97 -11.53
N LEU A 56 6.56 15.51 -12.29
CA LEU A 56 6.33 16.68 -13.14
C LEU A 56 5.18 16.41 -14.15
N PRO A 57 4.22 17.35 -14.30
CA PRO A 57 3.08 17.19 -15.22
C PRO A 57 3.48 16.83 -16.65
N LYS A 58 4.63 17.34 -17.12
CA LYS A 58 5.16 17.07 -18.46
C LYS A 58 5.59 15.60 -18.65
N THR A 59 6.26 15.03 -17.65
CA THR A 59 6.69 13.63 -17.68
C THR A 59 5.48 12.70 -17.68
N ARG A 60 4.45 13.04 -16.88
CA ARG A 60 3.18 12.30 -16.83
C ARG A 60 2.43 12.33 -18.16
N GLU A 61 2.36 13.49 -18.81
CA GLU A 61 1.70 13.63 -20.11
C GLU A 61 2.40 12.80 -21.18
N LYS A 62 3.74 12.88 -21.25
CA LYS A 62 4.54 12.05 -22.17
C LYS A 62 4.40 10.57 -21.89
N PHE A 63 4.39 10.17 -20.61
CA PHE A 63 4.18 8.79 -20.20
C PHE A 63 2.81 8.24 -20.62
N ALA A 64 1.76 9.07 -20.53
CA ALA A 64 0.41 8.69 -20.98
C ALA A 64 0.30 8.57 -22.51
N GLN A 65 1.16 9.25 -23.26
CA GLN A 65 1.19 9.25 -24.73
C GLN A 65 2.15 8.20 -25.34
N ARG A 66 2.66 7.28 -24.53
CA ARG A 66 3.59 6.23 -25.00
C ARG A 66 2.96 5.36 -26.09
N SER A 67 3.77 4.98 -27.07
CA SER A 67 3.39 4.00 -28.07
C SER A 67 3.20 2.61 -27.43
N PRO A 68 2.38 1.72 -28.03
CA PRO A 68 2.25 0.34 -27.57
C PRO A 68 3.60 -0.41 -27.54
N ALA A 69 4.53 -0.06 -28.44
CA ALA A 69 5.89 -0.60 -28.44
C ALA A 69 6.69 -0.15 -27.20
N CYS A 70 6.61 1.13 -26.84
CA CYS A 70 7.26 1.63 -25.63
C CYS A 70 6.69 0.96 -24.37
N VAL A 71 5.36 0.86 -24.29
CA VAL A 71 4.67 0.20 -23.17
C VAL A 71 5.08 -1.27 -23.08
N ALA A 72 5.15 -1.98 -24.21
CA ALA A 72 5.57 -3.38 -24.26
C ALA A 72 7.01 -3.55 -23.76
N CYS A 73 7.94 -2.71 -24.24
CA CYS A 73 9.34 -2.78 -23.83
C CYS A 73 9.49 -2.53 -22.34
N GLN A 74 8.92 -1.45 -21.81
CA GLN A 74 9.06 -1.09 -20.39
C GLN A 74 8.39 -2.11 -19.45
N ARG A 75 7.23 -2.67 -19.83
CA ARG A 75 6.60 -3.75 -19.05
C ARG A 75 7.40 -5.06 -19.11
N ALA A 76 8.05 -5.34 -20.24
CA ALA A 76 8.92 -6.50 -20.37
C ALA A 76 10.16 -6.37 -19.49
N VAL A 77 10.80 -5.19 -19.45
CA VAL A 77 11.90 -4.92 -18.53
C VAL A 77 11.45 -5.09 -17.08
N ALA A 78 10.33 -4.49 -16.70
CA ALA A 78 9.80 -4.62 -15.34
C ALA A 78 9.50 -6.08 -14.94
N HIS A 79 8.97 -6.87 -15.88
CA HIS A 79 8.70 -8.29 -15.64
C HIS A 79 9.97 -9.11 -15.43
N LEU A 80 11.01 -8.87 -16.24
CA LEU A 80 12.30 -9.55 -16.10
C LEU A 80 13.01 -9.12 -14.81
N ASP A 81 12.93 -7.84 -14.45
CA ASP A 81 13.44 -7.31 -13.18
C ASP A 81 12.81 -8.04 -11.97
N GLU A 82 11.49 -8.25 -12.01
CA GLU A 82 10.74 -8.88 -10.92
C GLU A 82 10.91 -10.41 -10.85
N ASN A 83 11.05 -11.10 -11.98
CA ASN A 83 10.98 -12.57 -12.02
C ASN A 83 12.32 -13.24 -12.33
N MET A 84 13.15 -12.62 -13.17
CA MET A 84 14.43 -13.19 -13.61
C MET A 84 15.56 -12.86 -12.62
N LEU A 85 15.68 -11.61 -12.17
CA LEU A 85 16.79 -11.20 -11.31
C LEU A 85 16.87 -11.96 -9.98
N PRO A 86 15.76 -12.21 -9.25
CA PRO A 86 15.83 -13.01 -8.03
C PRO A 86 16.38 -14.42 -8.29
N ARG A 87 15.96 -15.08 -9.39
CA ARG A 87 16.46 -16.41 -9.78
C ARG A 87 17.95 -16.39 -10.11
N VAL A 88 18.40 -15.36 -10.83
CA VAL A 88 19.83 -15.16 -11.15
C VAL A 88 20.65 -14.94 -9.88
N PHE A 89 20.15 -14.12 -8.95
CA PHE A 89 20.83 -13.88 -7.67
C PHE A 89 20.88 -15.12 -6.77
N ASP A 90 19.82 -15.94 -6.76
CA ASP A 90 19.81 -17.21 -6.02
C ASP A 90 20.83 -18.20 -6.58
N GLU A 91 20.90 -18.38 -7.90
CA GLU A 91 21.91 -19.25 -8.52
C GLU A 91 23.33 -18.73 -8.27
N ARG A 92 23.52 -17.42 -8.25
CA ARG A 92 24.81 -16.82 -7.91
C ARG A 92 25.18 -17.03 -6.44
N ALA A 93 24.22 -16.92 -5.53
CA ALA A 93 24.44 -17.22 -4.12
C ALA A 93 24.79 -18.70 -3.91
N LYS A 94 24.19 -19.62 -4.70
CA LYS A 94 24.57 -21.04 -4.71
C LYS A 94 25.99 -21.24 -5.25
N ALA A 95 26.37 -20.55 -6.31
CA ALA A 95 27.72 -20.55 -6.87
C ALA A 95 28.77 -20.15 -5.83
N ALA A 96 28.51 -19.03 -5.13
CA ALA A 96 29.42 -18.49 -4.13
C ALA A 96 29.61 -19.41 -2.91
N ARG A 97 28.63 -20.27 -2.60
CA ARG A 97 28.70 -21.26 -1.51
C ARG A 97 29.43 -22.55 -1.89
N GLY A 98 30.09 -22.59 -3.05
CA GLY A 98 30.84 -23.76 -3.52
C GLY A 98 30.01 -24.74 -4.35
N GLY A 99 28.81 -24.36 -4.77
CA GLY A 99 28.10 -25.05 -5.85
C GLY A 99 28.79 -24.78 -7.18
N SER A 100 28.94 -25.80 -8.03
CA SER A 100 29.36 -25.57 -9.42
C SER A 100 28.22 -24.87 -10.16
N SER A 101 28.20 -23.54 -10.22
CA SER A 101 27.32 -22.88 -11.18
C SER A 101 27.96 -23.02 -12.56
N GLU A 102 27.35 -23.84 -13.41
CA GLU A 102 27.70 -23.82 -14.81
C GLU A 102 27.23 -22.50 -15.42
N TYR A 103 28.09 -21.85 -16.20
CA TYR A 103 27.75 -20.69 -17.03
C TYR A 103 26.46 -20.92 -17.86
N GLY A 104 26.18 -22.18 -18.22
CA GLY A 104 24.95 -22.58 -18.91
C GLY A 104 23.66 -22.41 -18.09
N THR A 105 23.71 -22.46 -16.76
CA THR A 105 22.52 -22.31 -15.90
C THR A 105 22.00 -20.87 -15.94
N PHE A 106 22.89 -19.87 -15.90
CA PHE A 106 22.51 -18.47 -16.02
C PHE A 106 21.93 -18.16 -17.40
N SER A 107 22.57 -18.64 -18.46
CA SER A 107 22.05 -18.50 -19.84
C SER A 107 20.65 -19.09 -19.96
N LYS A 108 20.43 -20.29 -19.41
CA LYS A 108 19.14 -20.95 -19.44
C LYS A 108 18.03 -20.16 -18.72
N ILE A 109 18.32 -19.59 -17.56
CA ILE A 109 17.35 -18.75 -16.83
C ILE A 109 16.98 -17.52 -17.65
N ILE A 110 17.99 -16.83 -18.19
CA ILE A 110 17.77 -15.61 -18.98
C ILE A 110 16.99 -15.93 -20.26
N GLU A 111 17.40 -16.96 -21.00
CA GLU A 111 16.70 -17.40 -22.22
C GLU A 111 15.24 -17.78 -21.93
N GLU A 112 14.99 -18.58 -20.90
CA GLU A 112 13.63 -19.01 -20.52
C GLU A 112 12.73 -17.81 -20.19
N GLU A 113 13.21 -16.88 -19.38
CA GLU A 113 12.44 -15.70 -18.96
C GLU A 113 12.26 -14.70 -20.10
N VAL A 114 13.28 -14.46 -20.92
CA VAL A 114 13.20 -13.56 -22.09
C VAL A 114 12.22 -14.11 -23.12
N SER A 115 12.26 -15.41 -23.45
CA SER A 115 11.27 -16.02 -24.35
C SER A 115 9.85 -15.98 -23.75
N GLY A 116 9.74 -16.01 -22.43
CA GLY A 116 8.49 -15.94 -21.67
C GLY A 116 7.89 -14.54 -21.50
N MET A 117 8.68 -13.47 -21.64
CA MET A 117 8.31 -12.14 -21.13
C MET A 117 7.00 -11.56 -21.71
N CYS A 118 6.66 -11.89 -22.95
CA CYS A 118 5.42 -11.42 -23.57
C CYS A 118 4.16 -12.12 -23.02
N ARG A 119 4.31 -13.12 -22.16
CA ARG A 119 3.22 -13.79 -21.42
C ARG A 119 2.89 -13.10 -20.10
N ALA A 120 3.65 -12.08 -19.69
CA ALA A 120 3.33 -11.26 -18.53
C ALA A 120 1.90 -10.71 -18.61
N GLN A 121 1.15 -10.80 -17.51
CA GLN A 121 -0.27 -10.40 -17.49
C GLN A 121 -0.47 -8.94 -17.93
N THR A 122 0.44 -8.04 -17.51
CA THR A 122 0.41 -6.61 -17.87
C THR A 122 0.59 -6.36 -19.37
N ILE A 123 1.19 -7.30 -20.11
CA ILE A 123 1.36 -7.27 -21.57
C ILE A 123 0.20 -8.00 -22.26
N GLN A 124 -0.19 -9.16 -21.74
CA GLN A 124 -1.19 -10.05 -22.34
C GLN A 124 -2.59 -9.44 -22.42
N MET A 125 -2.98 -8.64 -21.44
CA MET A 125 -4.32 -8.04 -21.35
C MET A 125 -4.58 -6.99 -22.45
N GLU A 126 -3.54 -6.43 -23.05
CA GLU A 126 -3.65 -5.36 -24.05
C GLU A 126 -3.19 -5.87 -25.43
N ARG A 127 -4.13 -5.98 -26.38
CA ARG A 127 -3.88 -6.62 -27.68
C ARG A 127 -2.72 -5.99 -28.45
N ASP A 128 -2.64 -4.66 -28.47
CA ASP A 128 -1.63 -3.95 -29.26
C ASP A 128 -0.25 -4.00 -28.60
N THR A 129 -0.20 -3.90 -27.27
CA THR A 129 1.02 -4.11 -26.46
C THR A 129 1.55 -5.54 -26.62
N ARG A 130 0.67 -6.56 -26.56
CA ARG A 130 1.06 -7.95 -26.80
C ARG A 130 1.67 -8.16 -28.19
N LYS A 131 1.04 -7.62 -29.24
CA LYS A 131 1.58 -7.70 -30.60
C LYS A 131 2.93 -6.99 -30.72
N ALA A 132 3.10 -5.84 -30.06
CA ALA A 132 4.34 -5.11 -30.08
C ALA A 132 5.46 -5.87 -29.34
N CYS A 133 5.14 -6.51 -28.21
CA CYS A 133 6.09 -7.36 -27.48
C CYS A 133 6.58 -8.53 -28.33
N VAL A 134 5.65 -9.27 -28.96
CA VAL A 134 6.01 -10.41 -29.81
C VAL A 134 6.92 -9.97 -30.96
N ARG A 135 6.61 -8.85 -31.63
CA ARG A 135 7.47 -8.30 -32.70
C ARG A 135 8.86 -7.91 -32.20
N MET A 136 8.94 -7.35 -30.99
CA MET A 136 10.21 -7.00 -30.35
C MET A 136 11.04 -8.26 -30.08
N LEU A 137 10.43 -9.31 -29.53
CA LEU A 137 11.08 -10.59 -29.27
C LEU A 137 11.57 -11.22 -30.59
N ASP A 138 10.68 -11.36 -31.59
CA ASP A 138 11.02 -11.93 -32.90
C ASP A 138 12.21 -11.24 -33.58
N SER A 139 12.39 -9.93 -33.34
CA SER A 139 13.43 -9.13 -34.00
C SER A 139 14.74 -9.06 -33.19
N HIS A 140 14.67 -9.23 -31.87
CA HIS A 140 15.74 -8.81 -30.96
C HIS A 140 16.04 -9.78 -29.82
N GLU A 141 15.39 -10.95 -29.73
CA GLU A 141 15.55 -11.93 -28.64
C GLU A 141 17.02 -12.19 -28.28
N GLU A 142 17.85 -12.59 -29.24
CA GLU A 142 19.28 -12.87 -29.00
C GLU A 142 20.04 -11.67 -28.39
N LYS A 143 19.72 -10.46 -28.85
CA LYS A 143 20.36 -9.22 -28.37
C LYS A 143 19.89 -8.87 -26.96
N ILE A 144 18.60 -9.11 -26.67
CA ILE A 144 18.01 -8.88 -25.35
C ILE A 144 18.60 -9.86 -24.34
N VAL A 145 18.68 -11.16 -24.68
CA VAL A 145 19.34 -12.20 -23.86
C VAL A 145 20.78 -11.80 -23.58
N LYS A 146 21.54 -11.42 -24.60
CA LYS A 146 22.93 -11.00 -24.45
C LYS A 146 23.09 -9.80 -23.52
N ALA A 147 22.24 -8.77 -23.66
CA ALA A 147 22.31 -7.58 -22.81
C ALA A 147 22.01 -7.88 -21.34
N TRP A 148 20.98 -8.69 -21.08
CA TRP A 148 20.68 -9.15 -19.72
C TRP A 148 21.80 -10.00 -19.13
N TYR A 149 22.42 -10.85 -19.95
CA TYR A 149 23.56 -11.64 -19.53
C TYR A 149 24.76 -10.76 -19.15
N GLU A 150 25.11 -9.77 -19.98
CA GLU A 150 26.19 -8.83 -19.69
C GLU A 150 25.92 -8.03 -18.40
N THR A 151 24.72 -7.48 -18.23
CA THR A 151 24.39 -6.68 -17.04
C THR A 151 24.22 -7.53 -15.78
N ALA A 152 23.52 -8.67 -15.82
CA ALA A 152 23.20 -9.46 -14.63
C ALA A 152 24.33 -10.40 -14.18
N VAL A 153 25.26 -10.76 -15.08
CA VAL A 153 26.33 -11.73 -14.80
C VAL A 153 27.73 -11.11 -14.86
N VAL A 154 27.97 -10.12 -15.74
CA VAL A 154 29.34 -9.61 -16.04
C VAL A 154 29.64 -8.27 -15.38
N GLU A 155 28.71 -7.30 -15.38
CA GLU A 155 28.98 -5.89 -14.99
C GLU A 155 29.24 -5.64 -13.49
N GLU A 156 29.20 -6.66 -12.64
CA GLU A 156 29.34 -6.53 -11.19
C GLU A 156 30.77 -6.23 -10.67
N MET A 157 31.68 -5.78 -11.54
CA MET A 157 33.00 -5.32 -11.10
C MET A 157 33.03 -3.85 -10.67
N ASN A 158 31.98 -3.05 -10.95
CA ASN A 158 31.91 -1.63 -10.58
C ASN A 158 30.54 -1.27 -9.96
N ALA A 159 30.36 -1.61 -8.68
CA ALA A 159 29.10 -1.47 -7.93
C ALA A 159 28.68 -0.02 -7.58
N GLU A 160 29.08 0.98 -8.37
CA GLU A 160 28.73 2.39 -8.10
C GLU A 160 27.60 2.92 -9.00
N ASP A 161 27.33 2.30 -10.15
CA ASP A 161 26.27 2.71 -11.08
C ASP A 161 25.39 1.51 -11.48
N GLU A 162 24.16 1.43 -10.95
CA GLU A 162 23.15 0.46 -11.41
C GLU A 162 22.80 0.72 -12.88
N THR A 163 23.08 -0.24 -13.77
CA THR A 163 22.73 -0.15 -15.19
C THR A 163 21.21 -0.12 -15.35
N ASN A 164 20.67 1.01 -15.84
CA ASN A 164 19.24 1.11 -16.12
C ASN A 164 18.87 0.31 -17.38
N MET A 165 18.28 -0.87 -17.20
CA MET A 165 17.87 -1.74 -18.30
C MET A 165 16.80 -1.11 -19.21
N ASN A 166 16.01 -0.14 -18.73
CA ASN A 166 15.10 0.60 -19.61
C ASN A 166 15.88 1.43 -20.65
N TRP A 167 17.03 1.97 -20.28
CA TRP A 167 17.89 2.71 -21.21
C TRP A 167 18.52 1.76 -22.23
N VAL A 168 19.06 0.63 -21.76
CA VAL A 168 19.73 -0.37 -22.61
C VAL A 168 18.77 -1.00 -23.61
N LEU A 169 17.52 -1.25 -23.21
CA LEU A 169 16.57 -1.98 -24.04
C LEU A 169 15.63 -1.05 -24.80
N CYS A 170 15.11 -0.01 -24.17
CA CYS A 170 13.96 0.73 -24.69
C CYS A 170 14.28 2.10 -25.31
N SER A 171 15.43 2.72 -25.00
CA SER A 171 15.81 4.03 -25.55
C SER A 171 15.76 4.09 -27.07
N GLU A 172 15.24 5.17 -27.63
CA GLU A 172 15.21 5.42 -29.07
C GLU A 172 16.62 5.62 -29.65
N SER A 173 17.52 6.29 -28.91
CA SER A 173 18.88 6.57 -29.38
C SER A 173 19.83 5.40 -29.25
N ARG A 174 19.77 4.65 -28.13
CA ARG A 174 20.74 3.59 -27.81
C ARG A 174 20.14 2.22 -27.52
N GLY A 175 18.82 2.15 -27.33
CA GLY A 175 18.15 0.92 -26.95
C GLY A 175 18.15 -0.13 -28.06
N ILE A 176 18.10 -1.40 -27.67
CA ILE A 176 17.98 -2.53 -28.60
C ILE A 176 16.66 -2.46 -29.38
N ALA A 177 15.55 -2.20 -28.67
CA ALA A 177 14.21 -2.17 -29.24
C ALA A 177 13.80 -0.81 -29.82
N LYS A 178 14.53 0.27 -29.50
CA LYS A 178 14.27 1.64 -29.96
C LYS A 178 12.80 2.06 -29.86
N ALA A 179 12.18 1.73 -28.73
CA ALA A 179 10.73 1.76 -28.58
C ALA A 179 10.21 3.02 -27.89
N CYS A 180 11.03 3.62 -27.02
CA CYS A 180 10.66 4.71 -26.11
C CYS A 180 11.51 5.96 -26.34
N PRO A 181 10.92 7.16 -26.20
CA PRO A 181 11.69 8.40 -26.10
C PRO A 181 12.72 8.32 -24.98
N ASP A 182 13.90 8.90 -25.22
CA ASP A 182 15.03 8.85 -24.28
C ASP A 182 14.68 9.37 -22.89
N GLU A 183 13.86 10.43 -22.79
CA GLU A 183 13.38 10.97 -21.51
C GLU A 183 12.62 9.96 -20.65
N LEU A 184 11.94 8.98 -21.28
CA LEU A 184 11.21 7.93 -20.58
C LEU A 184 12.08 6.69 -20.36
N ALA A 185 13.06 6.45 -21.22
CA ALA A 185 14.00 5.33 -21.09
C ALA A 185 15.03 5.55 -19.99
N THR A 186 15.32 6.80 -19.59
CA THR A 186 16.19 7.12 -18.45
C THR A 186 15.54 6.86 -17.09
N LEU A 187 14.22 6.66 -17.05
CA LEU A 187 13.50 6.34 -15.82
C LEU A 187 13.79 4.90 -15.37
N ASP A 188 13.97 4.70 -14.08
CA ASP A 188 14.12 3.37 -13.49
C ASP A 188 12.78 2.62 -13.41
N VAL A 189 12.84 1.29 -13.26
CA VAL A 189 11.64 0.43 -13.16
C VAL A 189 10.71 0.90 -12.03
N PRO A 190 11.18 1.19 -10.80
CA PRO A 190 10.31 1.68 -9.72
C PRO A 190 9.58 2.99 -10.05
N THR A 191 10.21 3.90 -10.80
CA THR A 191 9.57 5.15 -11.24
C THR A 191 8.51 4.88 -12.31
N LEU A 192 8.78 4.00 -13.27
CA LEU A 192 7.80 3.62 -14.29
C LEU A 192 6.58 2.93 -13.67
N VAL A 193 6.77 2.03 -12.70
CA VAL A 193 5.67 1.37 -11.96
C VAL A 193 4.83 2.39 -11.20
N ARG A 194 5.45 3.40 -10.58
CA ARG A 194 4.74 4.51 -9.91
C ARG A 194 3.89 5.32 -10.90
N LEU A 195 4.46 5.67 -12.05
CA LEU A 195 3.74 6.39 -13.12
C LEU A 195 2.59 5.57 -13.69
N GLU A 196 2.77 4.25 -13.88
CA GLU A 196 1.71 3.37 -14.36
C GLU A 196 0.56 3.25 -13.34
N THR A 197 0.90 3.08 -12.06
CA THR A 197 -0.08 3.06 -10.97
C THR A 197 -0.87 4.37 -10.93
N ARG A 198 -0.19 5.51 -11.10
CA ARG A 198 -0.83 6.82 -11.14
C ARG A 198 -1.74 7.00 -12.37
N GLN A 199 -1.30 6.57 -13.55
CA GLN A 199 -2.12 6.62 -14.76
C GLN A 199 -3.42 5.83 -14.60
N ARG A 200 -3.35 4.62 -14.02
CA ARG A 200 -4.53 3.80 -13.70
C ARG A 200 -5.48 4.52 -12.73
N PHE A 201 -4.93 5.23 -11.74
CA PHE A 201 -5.71 6.03 -10.81
C PHE A 201 -6.45 7.19 -11.51
N ASP A 202 -5.76 7.94 -12.36
CA ASP A 202 -6.33 9.09 -13.08
C ASP A 202 -7.41 8.65 -14.09
N GLU A 203 -7.21 7.51 -14.77
CA GLU A 203 -8.24 6.92 -15.63
C GLU A 203 -9.50 6.50 -14.86
N THR A 204 -9.31 5.84 -13.71
CA THR A 204 -10.42 5.40 -12.86
C THR A 204 -11.19 6.59 -12.33
N ARG A 205 -10.50 7.65 -11.91
CA ARG A 205 -11.10 8.91 -11.50
C ARG A 205 -11.93 9.55 -12.62
N ARG A 206 -11.39 9.59 -13.85
CA ARG A 206 -12.09 10.13 -15.03
C ARG A 206 -13.38 9.33 -15.31
N ARG A 207 -13.31 8.00 -15.32
CA ARG A 207 -14.49 7.12 -15.53
C ARG A 207 -15.56 7.37 -14.45
N ASN A 208 -15.15 7.50 -13.20
CA ASN A 208 -16.06 7.78 -12.09
C ASN A 208 -16.71 9.17 -12.19
N GLU A 209 -15.98 10.17 -12.63
CA GLU A 209 -16.53 11.51 -12.86
C GLU A 209 -17.52 11.53 -14.03
N GLU A 210 -17.22 10.85 -15.13
CA GLU A 210 -18.14 10.66 -16.26
C GLU A 210 -19.42 9.93 -15.83
N ALA A 211 -19.30 8.86 -15.04
CA ALA A 211 -20.43 8.14 -14.49
C ALA A 211 -21.30 9.03 -13.57
N ARG A 212 -20.68 9.91 -12.78
CA ARG A 212 -21.40 10.90 -11.96
C ARG A 212 -22.11 11.95 -12.82
N LYS A 213 -21.47 12.45 -13.88
CA LYS A 213 -22.09 13.40 -14.82
C LYS A 213 -23.30 12.80 -15.52
N ARG A 214 -23.22 11.54 -15.96
CA ARG A 214 -24.36 10.80 -16.54
C ARG A 214 -25.53 10.70 -15.56
N ARG A 215 -25.27 10.31 -14.31
CA ARG A 215 -26.31 10.22 -13.26
C ARG A 215 -26.99 11.57 -12.98
N ARG A 216 -26.22 12.67 -12.91
CA ARG A 216 -26.79 14.02 -12.72
C ARG A 216 -27.69 14.43 -13.89
N GLY A 217 -27.24 14.17 -15.13
CA GLY A 217 -28.05 14.44 -16.33
C GLY A 217 -29.38 13.67 -16.34
N ASP A 218 -29.37 12.40 -15.92
CA ASP A 218 -30.58 11.58 -15.83
C ASP A 218 -31.55 12.06 -14.73
N ASP A 219 -31.01 12.49 -13.59
CA ASP A 219 -31.80 13.02 -12.48
C ASP A 219 -32.43 14.38 -12.85
N ASP A 220 -31.69 15.26 -13.52
CA ASP A 220 -32.19 16.56 -14.01
C ASP A 220 -33.26 16.37 -15.11
N ALA A 221 -33.10 15.40 -16.00
CA ALA A 221 -34.08 15.05 -17.03
C ALA A 221 -35.38 14.49 -16.42
N LYS A 222 -35.29 13.66 -15.38
CA LYS A 222 -36.45 13.15 -14.63
C LYS A 222 -37.17 14.26 -13.87
N ASN A 223 -36.41 15.17 -13.25
CA ASN A 223 -37.00 16.28 -12.50
C ASN A 223 -37.74 17.26 -13.43
N ARG A 224 -37.22 17.51 -14.64
CA ARG A 224 -37.92 18.28 -15.67
C ARG A 224 -39.22 17.63 -16.14
N ARG A 225 -39.26 16.31 -16.35
CA ARG A 225 -40.50 15.60 -16.73
C ARG A 225 -41.57 15.65 -15.63
N ASN A 226 -41.16 15.55 -14.37
CA ASN A 226 -42.10 15.58 -13.24
C ASN A 226 -42.68 16.98 -13.00
N ASN A 227 -41.92 18.04 -13.29
CA ASN A 227 -42.39 19.43 -13.17
C ASN A 227 -43.17 19.94 -14.40
N ALA A 228 -43.21 19.20 -15.51
CA ALA A 228 -43.92 19.60 -16.74
C ALA A 228 -45.42 19.23 -16.76
N ASN A 229 -45.96 18.57 -15.72
CA ASN A 229 -47.38 18.23 -15.63
C ASN A 229 -48.02 18.75 -14.33
N PRO A 230 -48.57 19.98 -14.32
CA PRO A 230 -49.33 20.49 -13.18
C PRO A 230 -50.83 20.14 -13.22
N PHE A 231 -51.32 19.39 -14.20
CA PHE A 231 -52.76 19.40 -14.56
C PHE A 231 -53.55 18.09 -14.36
N SER A 232 -53.17 17.20 -13.44
CA SER A 232 -53.90 15.93 -13.27
C SER A 232 -54.03 15.42 -11.83
N LYS A 233 -54.52 16.25 -10.90
CA LYS A 233 -55.17 15.75 -9.69
C LYS A 233 -56.41 16.57 -9.32
N GLY A 234 -57.56 16.09 -9.76
CA GLY A 234 -58.86 16.54 -9.28
C GLY A 234 -60.01 15.83 -9.99
N ARG A 235 -60.47 14.68 -9.45
CA ARG A 235 -61.87 14.24 -9.31
C ARG A 235 -62.01 12.73 -9.11
N ASP A 236 -62.46 12.37 -7.91
CA ASP A 236 -63.62 11.52 -7.58
C ASP A 236 -63.91 10.22 -8.36
N GLY A 237 -63.85 9.09 -7.63
CA GLY A 237 -65.04 8.28 -7.37
C GLY A 237 -65.35 7.04 -8.27
N LEU A 238 -65.26 5.85 -7.63
CA LEU A 238 -66.15 4.68 -7.78
C LEU A 238 -66.13 3.84 -9.08
N ARG A 239 -65.46 2.67 -9.07
CA ARG A 239 -66.05 1.31 -9.27
C ARG A 239 -64.99 0.21 -9.49
N GLY A 240 -65.10 -0.85 -8.67
CA GLY A 240 -65.09 -2.27 -9.09
C GLY A 240 -63.79 -2.94 -9.53
N PRO A 241 -63.66 -4.27 -9.35
CA PRO A 241 -62.37 -4.94 -9.13
C PRO A 241 -61.86 -5.67 -10.37
N THR A 242 -60.61 -5.40 -10.75
CA THR A 242 -59.81 -6.31 -11.58
C THR A 242 -58.43 -6.38 -10.95
N GLY A 243 -58.15 -7.51 -10.29
CA GLY A 243 -56.82 -7.82 -9.79
C GLY A 243 -55.88 -8.04 -10.96
N SER A 244 -55.15 -6.99 -11.35
CA SER A 244 -53.95 -7.10 -12.17
C SER A 244 -52.79 -6.59 -11.32
N VAL A 245 -51.96 -7.55 -10.90
CA VAL A 245 -50.58 -7.45 -10.41
C VAL A 245 -49.96 -6.07 -10.65
N ASP A 246 -50.02 -5.21 -9.64
CA ASP A 246 -49.23 -3.99 -9.60
C ASP A 246 -47.76 -4.39 -9.41
N GLU A 247 -47.04 -4.48 -10.53
CA GLU A 247 -45.58 -4.36 -10.58
C GLU A 247 -45.18 -2.97 -10.06
N ARG A 248 -45.18 -2.84 -8.73
CA ARG A 248 -44.35 -1.85 -8.06
C ARG A 248 -42.91 -2.20 -8.41
N ALA A 249 -42.36 -1.50 -9.39
CA ALA A 249 -40.93 -1.39 -9.59
C ALA A 249 -40.25 -1.26 -8.21
N PRO A 250 -39.24 -2.09 -7.89
CA PRO A 250 -38.71 -2.16 -6.55
C PRO A 250 -38.19 -0.78 -6.17
N LYS A 251 -38.74 -0.22 -5.08
CA LYS A 251 -38.10 0.90 -4.38
C LYS A 251 -36.63 0.52 -4.27
N LYS A 252 -35.74 1.36 -4.82
CA LYS A 252 -34.28 1.22 -4.70
C LYS A 252 -33.99 0.66 -3.31
N MET A 253 -33.51 -0.58 -3.22
CA MET A 253 -32.82 -1.04 -2.04
C MET A 253 -31.58 -0.15 -1.97
N THR A 254 -31.70 1.01 -1.33
CA THR A 254 -30.60 1.51 -0.54
C THR A 254 -30.24 0.32 0.33
N GLN A 255 -29.12 -0.33 0.05
CA GLN A 255 -28.56 -1.38 0.88
C GLN A 255 -28.74 -0.87 2.31
N ARG A 256 -29.60 -1.55 3.09
CA ARG A 256 -29.79 -1.21 4.50
C ARG A 256 -28.38 -1.13 5.09
N GLU A 257 -28.07 -0.04 5.79
CA GLU A 257 -26.80 0.03 6.52
C GLU A 257 -26.68 -1.28 7.32
N ILE A 258 -25.62 -2.04 7.03
CA ILE A 258 -25.41 -3.33 7.68
C ILE A 258 -25.30 -3.03 9.18
N PRO A 259 -26.17 -3.64 10.01
CA PRO A 259 -26.21 -3.35 11.44
C PRO A 259 -24.83 -3.57 12.04
N ARG A 260 -24.36 -2.57 12.77
CA ARG A 260 -23.05 -2.60 13.41
C ARG A 260 -23.14 -3.44 14.67
N PRO A 261 -22.27 -4.44 14.87
CA PRO A 261 -22.04 -4.92 16.22
C PRO A 261 -21.46 -3.76 17.06
N PRO A 262 -21.75 -3.69 18.37
CA PRO A 262 -21.08 -2.74 19.24
C PRO A 262 -19.55 -2.94 19.14
N ILE A 263 -18.79 -1.84 19.07
CA ILE A 263 -17.32 -1.90 19.07
C ILE A 263 -16.87 -2.71 20.29
N GLY A 264 -15.98 -3.69 20.12
CA GLY A 264 -15.52 -4.58 21.20
C GLY A 264 -16.55 -5.57 21.75
N SER A 265 -17.65 -5.79 21.03
CA SER A 265 -18.57 -6.91 21.30
C SER A 265 -17.95 -8.30 21.08
N GLY A 266 -16.81 -8.38 20.38
CA GLY A 266 -16.19 -9.64 19.94
C GLY A 266 -16.79 -10.20 18.65
N MET A 267 -17.80 -9.53 18.09
CA MET A 267 -18.37 -9.92 16.79
C MET A 267 -17.55 -9.34 15.63
N LEU A 268 -17.46 -10.11 14.54
CA LEU A 268 -16.82 -9.67 13.31
C LEU A 268 -17.73 -8.70 12.56
N GLU A 269 -17.17 -7.56 12.15
CA GLU A 269 -17.85 -6.63 11.25
C GLU A 269 -17.80 -7.12 9.80
N THR A 270 -18.85 -6.81 9.05
CA THR A 270 -18.87 -7.00 7.59
C THR A 270 -18.83 -5.63 6.93
N PHE A 271 -17.80 -5.41 6.14
CA PHE A 271 -17.64 -4.20 5.34
C PHE A 271 -18.13 -4.43 3.91
N VAL A 272 -18.57 -3.32 3.31
CA VAL A 272 -18.88 -3.20 1.89
C VAL A 272 -18.12 -2.00 1.34
N SER A 273 -17.88 -1.96 0.02
CA SER A 273 -17.10 -0.90 -0.63
C SER A 273 -17.50 0.51 -0.20
N SER A 274 -18.82 0.78 -0.13
CA SER A 274 -19.36 2.11 0.19
C SER A 274 -19.03 2.57 1.61
N ASP A 275 -18.80 1.64 2.53
CA ASP A 275 -18.58 1.90 3.95
C ASP A 275 -17.13 1.74 4.39
N PHE A 276 -16.30 1.04 3.59
CA PHE A 276 -14.91 0.75 3.93
C PHE A 276 -14.12 2.01 4.31
N ALA A 277 -14.13 3.05 3.45
CA ALA A 277 -13.36 4.27 3.71
C ALA A 277 -13.84 5.03 4.96
N ARG A 278 -15.13 4.93 5.29
CA ARG A 278 -15.72 5.55 6.48
C ARG A 278 -15.38 4.78 7.76
N ARG A 279 -15.33 3.44 7.69
CA ARG A 279 -15.19 2.57 8.87
C ARG A 279 -13.77 2.08 9.15
N ALA A 280 -12.95 1.87 8.12
CA ALA A 280 -11.58 1.38 8.26
C ALA A 280 -10.54 2.49 8.36
N ILE A 281 -10.74 3.54 7.54
CA ILE A 281 -9.75 4.61 7.35
C ILE A 281 -10.09 5.83 8.19
N GLY A 282 -11.30 6.39 8.05
CA GLY A 282 -11.65 7.66 8.68
C GLY A 282 -11.20 8.89 7.88
N GLY A 283 -11.30 10.07 8.47
CA GLY A 283 -10.97 11.36 7.85
C GLY A 283 -11.72 12.55 8.45
N ARG A 284 -11.11 13.75 8.42
CA ARG A 284 -11.63 15.01 9.01
C ARG A 284 -13.07 15.36 8.64
N ASP A 285 -13.53 15.00 7.44
CA ASP A 285 -14.89 15.27 6.94
C ASP A 285 -15.82 14.05 7.02
N ARG A 286 -15.32 12.92 7.54
CA ARG A 286 -16.00 11.61 7.56
C ARG A 286 -16.20 11.17 9.00
N GLY A 287 -16.99 11.95 9.76
CA GLY A 287 -17.20 11.82 11.21
C GLY A 287 -17.54 10.41 11.71
N GLY A 288 -16.50 9.62 11.97
CA GLY A 288 -16.57 8.29 12.54
C GLY A 288 -15.34 7.98 13.37
N ASP A 289 -15.49 7.10 14.36
CA ASP A 289 -14.44 6.75 15.32
C ASP A 289 -13.23 6.00 14.71
N ALA A 290 -13.25 5.77 13.39
CA ALA A 290 -12.25 5.02 12.63
C ALA A 290 -10.82 5.56 12.82
N ASP A 291 -10.67 6.90 12.90
CA ASP A 291 -9.37 7.57 13.08
C ASP A 291 -8.68 7.17 14.40
N VAL A 292 -9.48 6.89 15.44
CA VAL A 292 -9.02 6.56 16.80
C VAL A 292 -9.17 5.08 17.15
N THR A 293 -9.49 4.23 16.18
CA THR A 293 -9.61 2.78 16.34
C THR A 293 -8.63 2.03 15.47
N ASP A 294 -8.04 0.96 16.01
CA ASP A 294 -7.30 -0.03 15.25
C ASP A 294 -8.29 -0.91 14.48
N VAL A 295 -8.13 -1.03 13.17
CA VAL A 295 -9.06 -1.81 12.33
C VAL A 295 -8.30 -2.92 11.63
N LEU A 296 -8.57 -4.17 12.02
CA LEU A 296 -8.05 -5.36 11.37
C LEU A 296 -9.07 -5.81 10.32
N VAL A 297 -8.71 -5.76 9.04
CA VAL A 297 -9.59 -6.11 7.93
C VAL A 297 -9.06 -7.35 7.21
N TYR A 298 -9.92 -8.34 7.03
CA TYR A 298 -9.70 -9.45 6.13
C TYR A 298 -10.33 -9.19 4.77
N PHE A 299 -9.50 -9.14 3.74
CA PHE A 299 -9.89 -9.11 2.35
C PHE A 299 -10.13 -10.55 1.88
N ALA A 300 -11.40 -10.93 1.86
CA ALA A 300 -11.84 -12.29 1.65
C ALA A 300 -12.04 -12.60 0.16
N PHE A 301 -11.68 -13.82 -0.22
CA PHE A 301 -11.96 -14.42 -1.53
C PHE A 301 -12.71 -15.75 -1.34
N PRO A 302 -13.98 -15.72 -0.92
CA PRO A 302 -14.67 -16.94 -0.46
C PRO A 302 -14.93 -17.96 -1.57
N ARG A 303 -14.94 -17.56 -2.85
CA ARG A 303 -15.14 -18.48 -3.98
C ARG A 303 -13.82 -18.98 -4.55
N LYS A 304 -12.81 -18.12 -4.64
CA LYS A 304 -11.47 -18.47 -5.13
C LYS A 304 -10.70 -19.31 -4.12
N ASN A 305 -10.86 -19.04 -2.81
CA ASN A 305 -10.13 -19.68 -1.73
C ASN A 305 -11.05 -20.01 -0.53
N PRO A 306 -12.04 -20.92 -0.68
CA PRO A 306 -12.98 -21.27 0.38
C PRO A 306 -12.35 -21.85 1.65
N ALA A 307 -11.30 -22.66 1.55
CA ALA A 307 -10.66 -23.30 2.70
C ALA A 307 -9.83 -22.30 3.51
N LYS A 308 -9.00 -21.49 2.84
CA LYS A 308 -8.31 -20.34 3.46
C LYS A 308 -9.29 -19.36 4.09
N HIS A 309 -10.43 -19.13 3.43
CA HIS A 309 -11.50 -18.28 3.97
C HIS A 309 -12.07 -18.82 5.27
N ALA A 310 -12.44 -20.10 5.31
CA ALA A 310 -12.98 -20.74 6.51
C ALA A 310 -11.99 -20.66 7.68
N ALA A 311 -10.72 -21.02 7.44
CA ALA A 311 -9.66 -20.97 8.46
C ALA A 311 -9.38 -19.55 8.95
N THR A 312 -9.35 -18.56 8.05
CA THR A 312 -9.12 -17.16 8.43
C THR A 312 -10.30 -16.59 9.24
N MET A 313 -11.54 -16.94 8.87
CA MET A 313 -12.71 -16.50 9.63
C MET A 313 -12.73 -17.10 11.03
N ASP A 314 -12.28 -18.35 11.19
CA ASP A 314 -12.14 -18.97 12.51
C ASP A 314 -11.07 -18.26 13.36
N THR A 315 -9.89 -18.00 12.79
CA THR A 315 -8.84 -17.18 13.42
C THR A 315 -9.40 -15.86 13.94
N LEU A 316 -10.07 -15.11 13.08
CA LEU A 316 -10.54 -13.76 13.42
C LEU A 316 -11.65 -13.78 14.46
N ARG A 317 -12.48 -14.83 14.53
CA ARG A 317 -13.45 -15.03 15.62
C ARG A 317 -12.74 -15.25 16.95
N HIS A 318 -11.72 -16.10 16.99
CA HIS A 318 -10.93 -16.32 18.20
C HIS A 318 -10.25 -15.04 18.68
N VAL A 319 -9.61 -14.32 17.77
CA VAL A 319 -8.92 -13.04 18.04
C VAL A 319 -9.91 -11.99 18.55
N SER A 320 -11.03 -11.77 17.84
CA SER A 320 -12.02 -10.76 18.21
C SER A 320 -12.61 -11.03 19.60
N ASN A 321 -12.96 -12.28 19.88
CA ASN A 321 -13.47 -12.69 21.19
C ASN A 321 -12.43 -12.57 22.30
N ALA A 322 -11.17 -12.92 22.04
CA ALA A 322 -10.11 -12.85 23.03
C ALA A 322 -9.78 -11.40 23.42
N ILE A 323 -9.70 -10.51 22.42
CA ILE A 323 -9.48 -9.06 22.64
C ILE A 323 -10.67 -8.45 23.38
N ALA A 324 -11.90 -8.79 22.99
CA ALA A 324 -13.10 -8.32 23.68
C ALA A 324 -13.14 -8.75 25.15
N ARG A 325 -12.68 -9.98 25.47
CA ARG A 325 -12.54 -10.46 26.85
C ARG A 325 -11.45 -9.72 27.60
N ALA A 326 -10.25 -9.61 27.02
CA ALA A 326 -9.11 -8.92 27.62
C ALA A 326 -9.39 -7.43 27.91
N ALA A 327 -10.16 -6.78 27.05
CA ALA A 327 -10.57 -5.39 27.24
C ALA A 327 -11.53 -5.21 28.45
N ARG A 328 -12.36 -6.21 28.76
CA ARG A 328 -13.34 -6.17 29.87
C ARG A 328 -12.74 -6.50 31.25
N THR A 329 -11.56 -7.12 31.28
CA THR A 329 -10.93 -7.61 32.52
C THR A 329 -10.09 -6.55 33.24
N LYS A 330 -10.06 -5.30 32.79
CA LYS A 330 -9.32 -4.23 33.48
C LYS A 330 -10.00 -3.84 34.80
N PRO A 331 -9.29 -3.84 35.94
CA PRO A 331 -9.78 -3.20 37.14
C PRO A 331 -9.74 -1.68 36.95
N GLN A 332 -10.85 -1.01 37.27
CA GLN A 332 -10.93 0.45 37.36
C GLN A 332 -9.77 0.95 38.23
N VAL A 333 -8.79 1.63 37.63
CA VAL A 333 -7.90 2.49 38.40
C VAL A 333 -8.71 3.72 38.77
N ASP A 334 -9.22 3.73 40.00
CA ASP A 334 -9.87 4.88 40.64
C ASP A 334 -8.94 6.09 40.53
N LYS A 335 -9.21 6.98 39.57
CA LYS A 335 -8.73 8.37 39.66
C LYS A 335 -9.63 9.07 40.66
N GLY A 336 -9.24 8.98 41.93
CA GLY A 336 -9.80 9.76 43.02
C GLY A 336 -9.73 11.25 42.69
N GLY A 337 -10.86 11.80 42.28
CA GLY A 337 -11.12 13.23 42.21
C GLY A 337 -12.51 13.45 42.77
N LYS A 338 -12.58 13.82 44.05
CA LYS A 338 -13.79 14.33 44.69
C LYS A 338 -14.40 15.39 43.79
N ASP A 339 -15.64 15.19 43.37
CA ASP A 339 -16.64 16.26 43.40
C ASP A 339 -18.04 15.68 43.53
N THR A 340 -18.66 16.07 44.63
CA THR A 340 -20.05 15.78 44.97
C THR A 340 -20.90 16.87 44.30
N ARG A 341 -21.87 16.49 43.45
CA ARG A 341 -23.30 16.86 43.58
C ARG A 341 -24.13 16.65 42.32
N ALA A 342 -25.41 16.47 42.62
CA ALA A 342 -26.60 16.74 41.81
C ALA A 342 -27.06 15.67 40.82
N ARG A 343 -27.92 14.80 41.35
CA ARG A 343 -29.02 14.14 40.65
C ARG A 343 -29.85 15.13 39.83
N THR A 344 -30.13 14.79 38.58
CA THR A 344 -31.40 15.10 37.92
C THR A 344 -31.78 13.97 36.96
N ARG A 345 -32.95 13.36 37.24
CA ARG A 345 -33.64 12.37 36.40
C ARG A 345 -34.33 13.09 35.24
N GLY A 346 -34.25 12.54 34.03
CA GLY A 346 -35.09 12.98 32.90
C GLY A 346 -34.67 12.41 31.54
N ALA A 347 -35.38 11.36 31.11
CA ALA A 347 -35.56 10.79 29.77
C ALA A 347 -34.70 11.24 28.56
N ARG A 348 -34.06 10.27 27.88
CA ARG A 348 -34.22 9.95 26.42
C ARG A 348 -33.10 9.00 25.91
N GLY A 349 -33.53 7.95 25.19
CA GLY A 349 -32.73 7.12 24.27
C GLY A 349 -31.93 5.97 24.89
N PRO A 350 -31.67 4.86 24.16
CA PRO A 350 -30.72 3.84 24.59
C PRO A 350 -29.34 4.50 24.57
N LYS A 351 -28.89 4.95 25.74
CA LYS A 351 -27.52 5.41 25.94
C LYS A 351 -26.64 4.17 25.87
N SER A 352 -25.80 4.09 24.84
CA SER A 352 -24.63 3.21 24.84
C SER A 352 -23.93 3.35 26.20
N PRO A 353 -23.53 2.24 26.85
CA PRO A 353 -22.89 2.33 28.15
C PRO A 353 -21.61 3.14 27.99
N ALA A 354 -21.60 4.31 28.62
CA ALA A 354 -20.42 5.14 28.76
C ALA A 354 -19.52 4.46 29.80
N GLY A 355 -18.50 3.75 29.31
CA GLY A 355 -17.47 3.10 30.11
C GLY A 355 -16.73 2.08 29.25
N GLU A 356 -15.46 2.35 28.96
CA GLU A 356 -14.50 1.56 28.16
C GLU A 356 -14.59 1.72 26.64
N LEU A 357 -13.72 2.60 26.11
CA LEU A 357 -13.45 2.76 24.69
C LEU A 357 -12.81 1.48 24.14
N HIS A 358 -13.63 0.61 23.55
CA HIS A 358 -13.12 -0.49 22.74
C HIS A 358 -12.32 0.07 21.57
N THR A 359 -11.04 -0.33 21.48
CA THR A 359 -10.05 0.33 20.62
C THR A 359 -9.80 -0.42 19.31
N THR A 360 -10.36 -1.62 19.16
CA THR A 360 -10.10 -2.52 18.03
C THR A 360 -11.40 -2.96 17.36
N VAL A 361 -11.42 -2.91 16.03
CA VAL A 361 -12.46 -3.47 15.17
C VAL A 361 -11.84 -4.59 14.35
N VAL A 362 -12.49 -5.75 14.34
CA VAL A 362 -12.10 -6.86 13.45
C VAL A 362 -13.21 -7.03 12.42
N ALA A 363 -12.85 -6.93 11.15
CA ALA A 363 -13.80 -6.88 10.04
C ALA A 363 -13.37 -7.77 8.87
N MET A 364 -14.34 -8.10 8.03
CA MET A 364 -14.16 -8.79 6.76
C MET A 364 -14.82 -7.98 5.65
N ILE A 365 -14.18 -7.92 4.49
CA ILE A 365 -14.76 -7.46 3.23
C ILE A 365 -14.62 -8.55 2.18
N ASP A 366 -15.71 -8.87 1.48
CA ASP A 366 -15.69 -9.79 0.33
C ASP A 366 -15.12 -9.06 -0.89
N ALA A 367 -13.83 -9.27 -1.17
CA ALA A 367 -13.10 -8.59 -2.25
C ALA A 367 -13.52 -9.06 -3.65
N GLU A 368 -14.18 -10.21 -3.78
CA GLU A 368 -14.71 -10.70 -5.06
C GLU A 368 -15.96 -9.92 -5.50
N ARG A 369 -16.69 -9.38 -4.54
CA ARG A 369 -17.94 -8.65 -4.76
C ARG A 369 -17.84 -7.15 -4.49
N ASN A 370 -16.77 -6.71 -3.86
CA ASN A 370 -16.57 -5.33 -3.43
C ASN A 370 -15.26 -4.78 -3.99
N GLU A 371 -15.37 -3.70 -4.75
CA GLU A 371 -14.20 -2.91 -5.16
C GLU A 371 -13.66 -2.14 -3.95
N ILE A 372 -12.40 -2.36 -3.58
CA ILE A 372 -11.79 -1.71 -2.42
C ILE A 372 -11.27 -0.33 -2.87
N PRO A 373 -11.57 0.75 -2.14
CA PRO A 373 -11.09 2.07 -2.54
C PRO A 373 -9.56 2.16 -2.48
N HIS A 374 -8.96 2.66 -3.55
CA HIS A 374 -7.54 3.03 -3.60
C HIS A 374 -7.23 4.14 -2.55
N PRO A 375 -6.08 4.12 -1.86
CA PRO A 375 -4.93 3.19 -1.99
C PRO A 375 -5.00 1.89 -1.16
N TRP A 376 -6.02 1.70 -0.34
CA TRP A 376 -5.97 0.77 0.80
C TRP A 376 -6.21 -0.71 0.50
N GLY A 377 -6.47 -1.07 -0.76
CA GLY A 377 -6.55 -2.47 -1.18
C GLY A 377 -6.46 -2.67 -2.69
N ALA A 378 -5.78 -1.74 -3.38
CA ALA A 378 -5.63 -1.78 -4.83
C ALA A 378 -4.59 -2.81 -5.31
N SER A 379 -3.78 -3.35 -4.40
CA SER A 379 -2.74 -4.36 -4.65
C SER A 379 -3.08 -5.73 -4.04
N ILE A 380 -4.36 -5.96 -3.72
CA ILE A 380 -4.80 -7.20 -3.06
C ILE A 380 -5.44 -8.11 -4.10
N ASP A 381 -4.65 -9.05 -4.62
CA ASP A 381 -5.05 -10.00 -5.66
C ASP A 381 -5.43 -11.40 -5.11
N GLY A 382 -5.36 -11.55 -3.79
CA GLY A 382 -5.66 -12.78 -3.06
C GLY A 382 -6.01 -12.52 -1.58
N PRO A 383 -6.38 -13.57 -0.82
CA PRO A 383 -6.78 -13.42 0.58
C PRO A 383 -5.66 -12.77 1.40
N ALA A 384 -6.01 -11.70 2.12
CA ALA A 384 -5.04 -10.91 2.86
C ALA A 384 -5.67 -10.34 4.13
N VAL A 385 -4.91 -10.33 5.23
CA VAL A 385 -5.31 -9.65 6.47
C VAL A 385 -4.47 -8.39 6.64
N VAL A 386 -5.11 -7.25 6.81
CA VAL A 386 -4.44 -5.95 6.92
C VAL A 386 -4.90 -5.22 8.17
N LEU A 387 -3.94 -4.77 8.98
CA LEU A 387 -4.19 -3.86 10.08
C LEU A 387 -4.04 -2.41 9.62
N PHE A 388 -5.05 -1.60 9.91
CA PHE A 388 -5.04 -0.14 9.81
C PHE A 388 -4.94 0.48 11.21
N PRO A 389 -3.72 0.85 11.66
CA PRO A 389 -3.51 1.35 13.01
C PRO A 389 -4.25 2.66 13.28
N ALA A 390 -4.75 2.85 14.49
CA ALA A 390 -5.28 4.15 14.94
C ALA A 390 -4.22 5.24 14.77
N SER A 391 -4.63 6.43 14.31
CA SER A 391 -3.76 7.58 14.00
C SER A 391 -2.62 7.29 12.98
N GLY A 392 -2.60 6.11 12.35
CA GLY A 392 -1.53 5.62 11.48
C GLY A 392 -2.03 4.95 10.20
N LYS A 393 -3.19 5.39 9.70
CA LYS A 393 -3.94 4.77 8.59
C LYS A 393 -3.19 4.79 7.24
N GLU A 394 -2.25 5.71 7.10
CA GLU A 394 -1.36 5.85 5.94
C GLU A 394 -0.31 4.74 5.85
N LYS A 395 -0.08 4.00 6.94
CA LYS A 395 0.92 2.93 7.03
C LYS A 395 0.26 1.61 7.46
N PRO A 396 -0.54 0.97 6.58
CA PRO A 396 -1.13 -0.32 6.88
C PRO A 396 -0.06 -1.39 7.15
N ARG A 397 -0.44 -2.46 7.84
CA ARG A 397 0.41 -3.62 8.10
C ARG A 397 -0.26 -4.85 7.51
N LEU A 398 0.40 -5.44 6.52
CA LEU A 398 -0.05 -6.68 5.90
C LEU A 398 0.40 -7.86 6.76
N LEU A 399 -0.54 -8.76 7.04
CA LEU A 399 -0.26 -10.08 7.59
C LEU A 399 -0.30 -11.06 6.41
N PRO A 400 0.86 -11.54 5.93
CA PRO A 400 0.90 -12.49 4.84
C PRO A 400 0.33 -13.84 5.29
N PHE A 401 -0.24 -14.57 4.35
CA PHE A 401 -0.54 -15.99 4.50
C PHE A 401 0.78 -16.76 4.43
N ARG A 402 0.86 -17.92 5.09
CA ARG A 402 2.04 -18.78 5.02
C ARG A 402 2.15 -19.29 3.57
N ASP A 403 3.37 -19.33 3.02
CA ASP A 403 3.67 -19.73 1.63
C ASP A 403 3.11 -18.82 0.51
N ALA A 404 3.07 -17.50 0.74
CA ALA A 404 2.65 -16.50 -0.25
C ALA A 404 3.47 -16.50 -1.58
N GLU A 405 4.67 -17.11 -1.61
CA GLU A 405 5.59 -17.10 -2.75
C GLU A 405 5.57 -18.39 -3.60
N SER A 406 5.05 -19.51 -3.08
CA SER A 406 5.21 -20.83 -3.73
C SER A 406 3.91 -21.54 -4.12
N ALA A 407 2.73 -21.04 -3.73
CA ALA A 407 1.46 -21.67 -4.10
C ALA A 407 0.24 -20.73 -4.00
N GLN A 408 0.20 -19.63 -4.77
CA GLN A 408 -1.01 -18.80 -4.88
C GLN A 408 -2.25 -19.57 -5.39
N ASP A 409 -2.06 -20.76 -5.95
CA ASP A 409 -3.10 -21.63 -6.50
C ASP A 409 -3.58 -22.75 -5.55
N LEU A 410 -2.88 -23.04 -4.45
CA LEU A 410 -3.33 -24.05 -3.50
C LEU A 410 -4.20 -23.40 -2.42
N ASP A 411 -5.42 -23.91 -2.22
CA ASP A 411 -6.36 -23.43 -1.20
C ASP A 411 -6.24 -24.26 0.10
N ARG A 412 -5.07 -24.21 0.73
CA ARG A 412 -4.82 -24.94 1.98
C ARG A 412 -5.25 -24.14 3.22
N PRO A 413 -6.02 -24.73 4.16
CA PRO A 413 -6.40 -24.09 5.41
C PRO A 413 -5.21 -23.68 6.31
N SER A 414 -4.13 -24.46 6.29
CA SER A 414 -2.89 -24.23 7.07
C SER A 414 -2.16 -22.95 6.69
N ASP A 415 -2.34 -22.46 5.46
CA ASP A 415 -1.73 -21.21 4.99
C ASP A 415 -2.36 -19.98 5.65
N ALA A 416 -3.59 -20.12 6.18
CA ALA A 416 -4.28 -19.02 6.84
C ALA A 416 -3.53 -18.55 8.10
N PRO A 417 -3.51 -17.25 8.38
CA PRO A 417 -2.86 -16.73 9.58
C PRO A 417 -3.47 -17.37 10.83
N THR A 418 -2.63 -17.62 11.84
CA THR A 418 -3.06 -18.17 13.12
C THR A 418 -3.52 -17.07 14.07
N PRO A 419 -4.25 -17.38 15.16
CA PRO A 419 -4.56 -16.40 16.20
C PRO A 419 -3.30 -15.79 16.80
N ALA A 420 -2.22 -16.56 16.94
CA ALA A 420 -0.93 -16.04 17.39
C ALA A 420 -0.40 -14.94 16.47
N ASP A 421 -0.44 -15.17 15.15
CA ASP A 421 0.06 -14.21 14.15
C ASP A 421 -0.72 -12.88 14.21
N ALA A 422 -2.04 -12.97 14.26
CA ALA A 422 -2.93 -11.82 14.32
C ALA A 422 -2.80 -11.04 15.65
N LEU A 423 -2.71 -11.74 16.78
CA LEU A 423 -2.49 -11.12 18.09
C LEU A 423 -1.10 -10.47 18.19
N ALA A 424 -0.05 -11.13 17.69
CA ALA A 424 1.30 -10.58 17.65
C ALA A 424 1.38 -9.33 16.77
N MET A 425 0.64 -9.29 15.65
CA MET A 425 0.52 -8.09 14.83
C MET A 425 -0.13 -6.94 15.60
N LEU A 426 -1.25 -7.18 16.27
CA LEU A 426 -1.95 -6.16 17.05
C LEU A 426 -1.11 -5.67 18.25
N GLN A 427 -0.38 -6.57 18.90
CA GLN A 427 0.52 -6.23 20.00
C GLN A 427 1.70 -5.35 19.57
N ARG A 428 2.33 -5.66 18.42
CA ARG A 428 3.50 -4.92 17.93
C ARG A 428 3.13 -3.64 17.19
N SER A 429 2.05 -3.66 16.42
CA SER A 429 1.74 -2.62 15.44
C SER A 429 0.40 -1.92 15.66
N GLY A 430 -0.33 -2.23 16.73
CA GLY A 430 -1.53 -1.48 17.11
C GLY A 430 -1.21 -0.01 17.35
N GLY A 431 -2.00 0.90 16.79
CA GLY A 431 -1.85 2.34 16.98
C GLY A 431 -2.10 2.73 18.44
N ARG A 432 -3.06 2.08 19.10
CA ARG A 432 -3.39 2.37 20.50
C ARG A 432 -2.68 1.46 21.50
N PRO A 433 -2.19 2.02 22.63
CA PRO A 433 -1.56 1.21 23.68
C PRO A 433 -2.55 0.20 24.28
N GLU A 434 -3.84 0.55 24.40
CA GLU A 434 -4.84 -0.36 24.95
C GLU A 434 -5.09 -1.56 24.05
N THR A 435 -5.01 -1.39 22.72
CA THR A 435 -5.07 -2.49 21.75
C THR A 435 -3.88 -3.42 21.94
N ARG A 436 -2.67 -2.88 22.10
CA ARG A 436 -1.45 -3.69 22.27
C ARG A 436 -1.48 -4.49 23.56
N GLU A 437 -1.93 -3.87 24.64
CA GLU A 437 -2.08 -4.50 25.95
C GLU A 437 -3.15 -5.60 25.92
N ALA A 438 -4.32 -5.32 25.36
CA ALA A 438 -5.40 -6.31 25.22
C ALA A 438 -4.96 -7.49 24.34
N ALA A 439 -4.22 -7.24 23.27
CA ALA A 439 -3.65 -8.29 22.43
C ALA A 439 -2.61 -9.13 23.18
N GLY A 440 -1.75 -8.51 24.00
CA GLY A 440 -0.78 -9.22 24.84
C GLY A 440 -1.46 -10.12 25.89
N VAL A 441 -2.49 -9.61 26.58
CA VAL A 441 -3.29 -10.39 27.54
C VAL A 441 -4.03 -11.54 26.82
N ALA A 442 -4.63 -11.26 25.67
CA ALA A 442 -5.28 -12.28 24.84
C ALA A 442 -4.29 -13.37 24.41
N PHE A 443 -3.05 -13.00 24.06
CA PHE A 443 -2.00 -13.94 23.66
C PHE A 443 -1.61 -14.86 24.82
N THR A 444 -1.46 -14.34 26.04
CA THR A 444 -1.05 -15.16 27.20
C THR A 444 -2.14 -16.08 27.73
N HIS A 445 -3.41 -15.71 27.56
CA HIS A 445 -4.54 -16.46 28.12
C HIS A 445 -5.23 -17.39 27.11
N MET A 446 -4.85 -17.34 25.83
CA MET A 446 -5.36 -18.26 24.81
C MET A 446 -4.64 -19.60 24.90
N GLU A 447 -5.37 -20.70 24.68
CA GLU A 447 -4.79 -22.04 24.67
C GLU A 447 -3.78 -22.19 23.52
N GLN A 448 -2.63 -22.82 23.82
CA GLN A 448 -1.54 -23.01 22.85
C GLN A 448 -2.01 -23.66 21.54
N ARG A 449 -2.87 -24.69 21.63
CA ARG A 449 -3.43 -25.37 20.45
C ARG A 449 -4.27 -24.42 19.58
N THR A 450 -5.02 -23.51 20.20
CA THR A 450 -5.78 -22.48 19.48
C THR A 450 -4.85 -21.44 18.86
N LEU A 451 -3.83 -21.00 19.59
CA LEU A 451 -2.82 -20.06 19.10
C LEU A 451 -2.10 -20.56 17.85
N GLU A 452 -1.80 -21.86 17.80
CA GLU A 452 -1.16 -22.53 16.67
C GLU A 452 -2.11 -22.84 15.52
N GLY A 453 -3.43 -22.73 15.73
CA GLY A 453 -4.42 -23.08 14.72
C GLY A 453 -4.55 -24.59 14.50
N ALA A 454 -4.36 -25.41 15.55
CA ALA A 454 -4.46 -26.86 15.46
C ALA A 454 -5.83 -27.32 14.90
N GLY A 455 -5.82 -28.35 14.05
CA GLY A 455 -7.03 -28.94 13.46
C GLY A 455 -7.41 -28.45 12.06
N ARG A 456 -6.62 -27.53 11.46
CA ARG A 456 -6.91 -26.94 10.14
C ARG A 456 -6.81 -27.91 8.96
N ASP A 457 -5.93 -28.91 9.05
CA ASP A 457 -5.67 -29.86 7.96
C ASP A 457 -6.39 -31.22 8.16
N THR A 458 -7.19 -31.36 9.22
CA THR A 458 -7.83 -32.65 9.61
C THR A 458 -8.88 -33.19 8.62
N LEU A 459 -9.12 -32.50 7.50
CA LEU A 459 -9.99 -32.95 6.42
C LEU A 459 -9.25 -33.52 5.21
N GLU A 460 -7.91 -33.38 5.13
CA GLU A 460 -7.12 -34.01 4.06
C GLU A 460 -6.74 -35.46 4.43
N ASP A 461 -6.49 -35.75 5.72
CA ASP A 461 -6.05 -37.08 6.15
C ASP A 461 -7.12 -38.19 6.07
N GLU A 462 -8.43 -37.85 6.08
CA GLU A 462 -9.50 -38.86 5.97
C GLU A 462 -9.80 -39.30 4.53
N HIS A 463 -9.23 -38.62 3.51
CA HIS A 463 -9.47 -38.93 2.10
C HIS A 463 -8.39 -39.80 1.44
N ASP A 464 -7.25 -40.00 2.10
CA ASP A 464 -6.14 -40.84 1.62
C ASP A 464 -6.15 -42.28 2.21
N GLU A 465 -7.12 -42.61 3.08
CA GLU A 465 -7.27 -43.95 3.68
C GLU A 465 -8.48 -44.79 3.14
N LEU A 466 -8.99 -44.51 1.93
CA LEU A 466 -10.06 -45.32 1.31
C LEU A 466 -9.70 -45.92 -0.06
#